data_AF-A0A183HJJ6-F1
#
_entry.id   AF-A0A183HJJ6-F1
#
_cell.length_a   1.000
_cell.length_b   1.000
_cell.length_c   1.000
_cell.angle_alpha   90.00
_cell.angle_beta   90.00
_cell.angle_gamma   90.00
#
_symmetry.space_group_name_H-M   'P 1'
#
loop_
_entity.id
_entity.type
_entity.pdbx_description
1 polymer ?
#
loop_
_entity_poly.entity_id
_entity_poly.type
_entity_poly.pdbx_seq_one_letter_code
_entity_poly.pdbx_strand_id
1 'polypeptide(L)'
;MISSVGVKHHLAIKNVQAADNGRFTVQAMNAAGIKQSTCMLIVAPAPTPIPGAKSVANSPAPPETPIGPSAPIFLKDLKNSPLKPGSQIILEARVVGHPEPQ
;
A
#
# COMPACT_ATOMS: atom_id res chain seq x y z
N MET A 1 -18.31 -2.45 6.67
CA MET A 1 -18.82 -1.07 6.68
C MET A 1 -17.84 -0.20 5.94
N ILE A 2 -18.31 0.52 4.92
CA ILE A 2 -17.50 1.52 4.22
C ILE A 2 -17.84 2.87 4.87
N SER A 3 -16.81 3.65 5.20
CA SER A 3 -16.99 4.97 5.80
C SER A 3 -16.02 5.98 5.19
N SER A 4 -16.46 7.23 5.09
CA SER A 4 -15.70 8.37 4.59
C SER A 4 -15.48 9.39 5.71
N VAL A 5 -14.26 9.91 5.80
CA VAL A 5 -13.88 11.01 6.70
C VAL A 5 -13.05 12.01 5.88
N GLY A 6 -13.70 13.08 5.40
CA GLY A 6 -13.09 14.01 4.46
C GLY A 6 -12.67 13.31 3.17
N VAL A 7 -11.38 13.36 2.83
CA VAL A 7 -10.78 12.70 1.65
C VAL A 7 -10.35 11.24 1.89
N LYS A 8 -10.55 10.71 3.10
CA LYS A 8 -10.17 9.33 3.46
C LYS A 8 -11.38 8.41 3.41
N HIS A 9 -11.21 7.26 2.74
CA HIS A 9 -12.19 6.18 2.70
C HIS A 9 -11.61 4.92 3.34
N HIS A 10 -12.41 4.18 4.11
CA HIS A 10 -11.97 2.92 4.72
C HIS A 10 -13.07 1.85 4.66
N LEU A 11 -12.64 0.60 4.54
CA LEU A 11 -13.48 -0.60 4.66
C LEU A 11 -13.14 -1.29 5.98
N ALA A 12 -14.13 -1.40 6.87
CA ALA A 12 -14.01 -2.15 8.13
C ALA A 12 -14.86 -3.44 8.06
N ILE A 13 -14.21 -4.60 8.22
CA ILE A 13 -14.88 -5.89 8.36
C ILE A 13 -14.96 -6.21 9.85
N LYS A 14 -16.18 -6.26 10.39
CA LYS A 14 -16.43 -6.61 11.80
C LYS A 14 -16.57 -8.12 11.91
N ASN A 15 -16.12 -8.70 13.02
CA ASN A 15 -16.22 -10.14 13.29
C ASN A 15 -15.60 -10.99 12.16
N VAL A 16 -14.32 -10.72 11.82
CA VAL A 16 -13.62 -11.34 10.70
C VAL A 16 -13.61 -12.87 10.82
N GLN A 17 -13.88 -13.58 9.74
CA GLN A 17 -13.91 -15.04 9.63
C GLN A 17 -12.90 -15.53 8.60
N ALA A 18 -12.58 -16.83 8.62
CA ALA A 18 -11.67 -17.42 7.64
C ALA A 18 -12.17 -17.28 6.19
N ALA A 19 -13.48 -17.10 5.97
CA ALA A 19 -14.05 -16.84 4.65
C ALA A 19 -13.75 -15.43 4.11
N ASP A 20 -13.35 -14.49 4.97
CA ASP A 20 -12.98 -13.12 4.57
C ASP A 20 -11.55 -13.04 4.00
N ASN A 21 -10.80 -14.16 4.00
CA ASN A 21 -9.50 -14.26 3.34
C ASN A 21 -9.62 -13.93 1.85
N GLY A 22 -8.76 -13.05 1.35
CA GLY A 22 -8.69 -12.81 -0.08
C GLY A 22 -8.16 -11.44 -0.48
N ARG A 23 -8.26 -11.19 -1.79
CA ARG A 23 -7.80 -9.97 -2.44
C ARG A 23 -8.90 -8.91 -2.42
N PHE A 24 -8.59 -7.76 -1.84
CA PHE A 24 -9.48 -6.60 -1.81
C PHE A 24 -8.96 -5.51 -2.74
N THR A 25 -9.84 -4.96 -3.57
CA THR A 25 -9.51 -3.88 -4.52
C THR A 25 -10.42 -2.69 -4.26
N VAL A 26 -9.83 -1.51 -4.07
CA VAL A 26 -10.55 -0.24 -4.07
C VAL A 26 -10.44 0.41 -5.44
N GLN A 27 -11.56 0.96 -5.93
CA GLN A 27 -11.65 1.66 -7.21
C GLN A 27 -12.21 3.06 -6.98
N ALA A 28 -11.53 4.07 -7.52
CA ALA A 28 -12.00 5.46 -7.57
C ALA A 28 -12.26 5.83 -9.04
N MET A 29 -13.41 6.44 -9.31
CA MET A 29 -13.85 6.78 -10.68
C MET A 29 -14.35 8.23 -10.75
N ASN A 30 -13.99 8.92 -11.83
CA ASN A 30 -14.53 10.22 -12.21
C ASN A 30 -14.70 10.28 -13.75
N ALA A 31 -15.15 11.42 -14.27
CA ALA A 31 -15.36 11.62 -15.71
C ALA A 31 -14.06 11.47 -16.56
N ALA A 32 -12.88 11.60 -15.96
CA ALA A 32 -11.60 11.44 -16.64
C ALA A 32 -11.08 9.99 -16.63
N GLY A 33 -11.63 9.11 -15.78
CA GLY A 33 -11.29 7.69 -15.77
C GLY A 33 -11.33 7.04 -14.39
N ILE A 34 -10.56 5.96 -14.26
CA ILE A 34 -10.60 5.03 -13.13
C ILE A 34 -9.18 4.81 -12.59
N LYS A 35 -9.01 4.87 -11.27
CA LYS A 35 -7.82 4.39 -10.55
C LYS A 35 -8.18 3.28 -9.57
N GLN A 36 -7.27 2.33 -9.38
CA GLN A 36 -7.46 1.21 -8.45
C GLN A 36 -6.23 1.02 -7.55
N SER A 37 -6.47 0.49 -6.35
CA SER A 37 -5.44 -0.03 -5.45
C SER A 37 -5.89 -1.36 -4.85
N THR A 38 -4.96 -2.27 -4.60
CA THR A 38 -5.24 -3.67 -4.18
C THR A 38 -4.42 -4.04 -2.96
N CYS A 39 -5.00 -4.82 -2.03
CA CYS A 39 -4.28 -5.51 -0.96
C CYS A 39 -4.77 -6.96 -0.76
N MET A 40 -4.00 -7.78 -0.04
CA MET A 40 -4.39 -9.11 0.44
C MET A 40 -4.73 -9.05 1.94
N LEU A 41 -5.87 -9.61 2.32
CA LEU A 41 -6.26 -9.82 3.72
C LEU A 41 -6.08 -11.30 4.08
N ILE A 42 -5.33 -11.54 5.15
CA ILE A 42 -5.09 -12.89 5.68
C ILE A 42 -5.64 -12.96 7.10
N VAL A 43 -6.59 -13.86 7.30
CA VAL A 43 -7.22 -14.20 8.58
C VAL A 43 -6.67 -15.55 9.02
N ALA A 44 -5.74 -15.50 9.97
CA ALA A 44 -5.17 -16.68 10.60
C ALA A 44 -5.91 -17.01 11.91
N PRO A 45 -6.01 -18.29 12.30
CA PRO A 45 -6.52 -18.68 13.61
C PRO A 45 -5.72 -18.03 14.73
N ALA A 46 -6.37 -17.80 15.88
CA ALA A 46 -5.65 -17.40 17.08
C ALA A 46 -4.56 -18.45 17.40
N PRO A 47 -3.34 -18.04 17.75
CA PRO A 47 -2.31 -18.98 18.16
C PRO A 47 -2.81 -19.80 19.35
N THR A 48 -2.66 -21.11 19.28
CA THR A 48 -2.94 -21.98 20.41
C THR A 48 -1.99 -21.62 21.56
N PRO A 49 -2.49 -21.32 22.78
CA PRO A 49 -1.62 -21.05 23.90
C PRO A 49 -0.82 -22.31 24.24
N ILE A 50 0.50 -22.25 24.04
CA ILE A 50 1.42 -23.30 24.50
C ILE A 50 1.85 -22.92 25.92
N PRO A 51 1.58 -23.74 26.96
CA PRO A 51 1.99 -23.44 28.33
C PRO A 51 3.51 -23.21 28.41
N GLY A 52 3.94 -22.03 28.88
CA GLY A 52 5.35 -21.65 29.03
C GLY A 52 5.94 -20.83 27.87
N ALA A 53 5.25 -20.69 26.74
CA ALA A 53 5.66 -19.78 25.67
C ALA A 53 5.13 -18.37 25.96
N LYS A 54 6.02 -17.37 26.04
CA LYS A 54 5.60 -15.96 26.00
C LYS A 54 4.99 -15.70 24.62
N SER A 55 3.66 -15.69 24.55
CA SER A 55 2.91 -15.47 23.31
C SER A 55 3.18 -14.06 22.78
N VAL A 56 4.20 -13.93 21.94
CA VAL A 56 4.29 -12.84 20.98
C VAL A 56 3.69 -13.42 19.71
N ALA A 57 2.37 -13.37 19.62
CA ALA A 57 1.64 -13.71 18.41
C ALA A 57 1.99 -12.67 17.34
N ASN A 58 3.16 -12.81 16.71
CA ASN A 58 3.49 -12.04 15.53
C ASN A 58 2.41 -12.33 14.50
N SER A 59 1.73 -11.29 13.99
CA SER A 59 0.89 -11.46 12.81
C SER A 59 1.73 -12.19 11.76
N PRO A 60 1.17 -13.16 11.02
CA PRO A 60 1.89 -13.80 9.93
C PRO A 60 2.54 -12.69 9.09
N ALA A 61 3.85 -12.81 8.83
CA ALA A 61 4.47 -11.91 7.87
C ALA A 61 3.60 -11.94 6.60
N PRO A 62 3.29 -10.78 5.99
CA PRO A 62 2.61 -10.80 4.71
C PRO A 62 3.36 -11.79 3.81
N PRO A 63 2.69 -12.75 3.16
CA PRO A 63 3.36 -13.59 2.19
C PRO A 63 4.07 -12.66 1.23
N GLU A 64 5.28 -13.03 0.82
CA GLU A 64 6.02 -12.26 -0.18
C GLU A 64 5.05 -12.00 -1.33
N THR A 65 4.60 -10.76 -1.44
CA THR A 65 3.76 -10.38 -2.55
C THR A 65 4.61 -10.69 -3.77
N PRO A 66 4.14 -11.48 -4.74
CA PRO A 66 4.80 -11.53 -6.03
C PRO A 66 5.05 -10.08 -6.40
N ILE A 67 6.30 -9.74 -6.72
CA ILE A 67 6.63 -8.41 -7.24
C ILE A 67 5.95 -8.34 -8.59
N GLY A 68 4.65 -8.08 -8.57
CA GLY A 68 3.80 -7.96 -9.72
C GLY A 68 4.10 -6.64 -10.41
N PRO A 69 3.46 -6.38 -11.55
CA PRO A 69 3.57 -5.08 -12.20
C PRO A 69 3.24 -3.97 -11.20
N SER A 70 4.21 -3.10 -10.96
CA SER A 70 4.10 -1.94 -10.08
C SER A 70 4.06 -0.70 -10.93
N ALA A 71 3.07 0.16 -10.69
CA ALA A 71 3.07 1.50 -11.26
C ALA A 71 4.36 2.24 -10.86
N PRO A 72 4.85 3.16 -11.70
CA PRO A 72 6.02 3.99 -11.35
C PRO A 72 5.80 4.76 -10.05
N ILE A 73 6.78 4.74 -9.15
CA ILE A 73 6.81 5.47 -7.89
C ILE A 73 8.07 6.33 -7.86
N PHE A 74 7.90 7.62 -7.52
CA PHE A 74 9.02 8.50 -7.23
C PHE A 74 9.56 8.20 -5.83
N LEU A 75 10.80 7.75 -5.73
CA LEU A 75 11.51 7.56 -4.46
C LEU A 75 12.10 8.87 -3.95
N LYS A 76 12.37 9.80 -4.87
CA LYS A 76 12.93 11.12 -4.56
C LYS A 76 12.13 12.16 -5.32
N ASP A 77 11.24 12.84 -4.60
CA ASP A 77 10.46 13.94 -5.13
C ASP A 77 11.33 15.19 -5.32
N LEU A 78 11.04 15.95 -6.38
CA LEU A 78 11.65 17.25 -6.59
C LEU A 78 11.12 18.23 -5.54
N LYS A 79 12.03 18.98 -4.93
CA LYS A 79 11.69 20.07 -4.00
C LYS A 79 11.96 21.41 -4.65
N ASN A 80 11.12 22.40 -4.34
CA ASN A 80 11.36 23.78 -4.76
C ASN A 80 12.68 24.27 -4.16
N SER A 81 13.61 24.71 -5.02
CA SER A 81 14.93 25.19 -4.62
C SER A 81 15.12 26.60 -5.17
N PRO A 82 15.20 27.64 -4.31
CA PRO A 82 15.42 29.01 -4.77
C PRO A 82 16.85 29.16 -5.31
N LEU A 83 16.98 29.68 -6.53
CA LEU A 83 18.26 29.84 -7.24
C LEU A 83 18.60 31.31 -7.49
N LYS A 84 19.92 31.59 -7.53
CA LYS A 84 20.43 32.88 -7.95
C LYS A 84 20.53 32.94 -9.49
N PRO A 85 20.27 34.10 -10.13
CA PRO A 85 20.51 34.28 -11.56
C PRO A 85 21.93 33.87 -11.96
N GLY A 86 22.07 33.08 -13.02
CA GLY A 86 23.36 32.55 -13.49
C GLY A 86 23.85 31.26 -12.81
N SER A 87 23.11 30.72 -11.83
CA SER A 87 23.44 29.44 -11.20
C SER A 87 22.88 28.25 -11.98
N GLN A 88 23.61 27.12 -11.98
CA GLN A 88 23.11 25.82 -12.45
C GLN A 88 22.75 24.92 -11.26
N ILE A 89 21.73 24.11 -11.43
CA ILE A 89 21.43 22.97 -10.55
C ILE A 89 21.12 21.72 -11.35
N ILE A 90 21.28 20.57 -10.68
CA ILE A 90 20.85 19.27 -11.19
C ILE A 90 19.69 18.81 -10.33
N LEU A 91 18.54 18.62 -10.97
CA LEU A 91 17.35 18.03 -10.36
C LEU A 91 17.37 16.53 -10.64
N GLU A 92 17.45 15.73 -9.58
CA GLU A 92 17.47 14.27 -9.67
C GLU A 92 16.15 13.72 -9.12
N ALA A 93 15.41 12.98 -9.94
CA ALA A 93 14.27 12.18 -9.55
C ALA A 93 14.63 10.70 -9.72
N ARG A 94 14.33 9.87 -8.72
CA ARG A 94 14.48 8.41 -8.83
C ARG A 94 13.11 7.79 -8.97
N VAL A 95 12.91 7.02 -10.03
CA VAL A 95 11.64 6.32 -10.29
C VAL A 95 11.90 4.82 -10.26
N VAL A 96 10.99 4.07 -9.65
CA VAL A 96 10.97 2.59 -9.74
C VAL A 96 9.61 2.14 -10.24
N GLY A 97 9.56 1.08 -11.03
CA GLY A 97 8.32 0.50 -11.55
C GLY A 97 8.59 -0.87 -12.18
N HIS A 98 7.54 -1.65 -12.40
CA HIS A 98 7.64 -2.92 -13.13
C HIS A 98 6.51 -2.99 -14.18
N PRO A 99 6.81 -3.04 -15.50
CA PRO A 99 8.16 -2.98 -16.09
C PRO A 99 8.85 -1.61 -15.86
N GLU A 100 10.15 -1.54 -16.16
CA GLU A 100 10.96 -0.34 -15.92
C GLU A 100 10.33 0.91 -16.62
N PRO A 101 10.19 2.05 -15.93
CA PRO A 101 9.67 3.28 -16.52
C PRO A 101 10.57 3.79 -17.67
N GLN A 102 9.98 4.28 -18.77
CA GLN A 102 10.70 4.99 -19.86
C GLN A 102 10.91 6.47 -19.54
#